data_AF-A0A497PF57-F1
#
_entry.id   AF-A0A497PF57-F1
#
_cell.length_a   1.000
_cell.length_b   1.000
_cell.length_c   1.000
_cell.angle_alpha   90.00
_cell.angle_beta   90.00
_cell.angle_gamma   90.00
#
_symmetry.space_group_name_H-M   'P 1'
#
loop_
_entity.id
_entity.type
_entity.pdbx_description
1 polymer ?
#
loop_
_entity_poly.entity_id
_entity_poly.type
_entity_poly.pdbx_seq_one_letter_code
_entity_poly.pdbx_strand_id
1 'polypeptide(L)' 'MAQVTCPRCGSTDVALVKRELLSGGGFRKTYRCPRCSKIWDVRE' A
#
# COMPACT_ATOMS: atom_id res chain seq x y z
N MET A 1 3.99 -7.17 -12.72
CA MET A 1 3.09 -6.46 -11.78
C MET A 1 3.62 -6.73 -10.38
N ALA A 2 4.12 -5.73 -9.66
CA ALA A 2 4.60 -5.94 -8.29
C ALA A 2 3.39 -6.23 -7.38
N GLN A 3 3.35 -7.43 -6.80
CA GLN A 3 2.29 -7.82 -5.87
C GLN A 3 2.61 -7.24 -4.49
N VAL A 4 1.71 -6.41 -3.96
CA VAL A 4 1.89 -5.79 -2.64
C VAL A 4 1.37 -6.74 -1.58
N THR A 5 2.22 -7.10 -0.61
CA THR A 5 1.87 -8.03 0.46
C THR A 5 1.77 -7.29 1.79
N CYS A 6 0.76 -7.62 2.59
CA CYS A 6 0.59 -7.05 3.91
C CYS A 6 1.75 -7.45 4.84
N PRO A 7 2.49 -6.48 5.42
CA PRO A 7 3.65 -6.79 6.28
C PRO A 7 3.25 -7.39 7.64
N ARG A 8 1.96 -7.37 8.00
CA ARG A 8 1.47 -7.88 9.29
C ARG A 8 1.01 -9.34 9.22
N CYS A 9 0.28 -9.70 8.18
CA CYS A 9 -0.35 -11.02 8.08
C CYS A 9 0.04 -11.80 6.82
N GLY A 10 0.94 -11.26 5.98
CA GLY A 10 1.41 -11.93 4.77
C GLY A 10 0.36 -12.06 3.65
N SER A 11 -0.81 -11.44 3.81
CA SER A 11 -1.87 -11.51 2.79
C SER A 11 -1.52 -10.63 1.59
N THR A 12 -1.67 -11.18 0.39
CA THR A 12 -1.53 -10.48 -0.89
C THR A 12 -2.81 -9.75 -1.32
N ASP A 13 -3.91 -10.01 -0.63
CA ASP A 13 -5.17 -9.31 -0.82
C ASP A 13 -5.09 -7.98 -0.04
N VAL A 14 -4.79 -6.91 -0.76
CA VAL A 14 -4.59 -5.56 -0.20
C VAL A 14 -5.27 -4.53 -1.09
N ALA A 15 -5.93 -3.56 -0.47
CA ALA A 15 -6.65 -2.49 -1.17
C ALA A 15 -5.80 -1.22 -1.19
N LEU A 16 -5.62 -0.60 -2.36
CA LEU A 16 -5.07 0.74 -2.46
C LEU A 16 -6.13 1.75 -1.98
N VAL A 17 -5.85 2.47 -0.90
CA VAL A 17 -6.77 3.45 -0.32
C VAL A 17 -6.44 4.88 -0.72
N LYS A 18 -5.15 5.18 -0.99
CA LYS A 18 -4.73 6.53 -1.37
C LYS A 18 -3.54 6.47 -2.33
N ARG A 19 -3.51 7.39 -3.28
CA ARG A 19 -2.36 7.65 -4.14
C ARG A 19 -2.10 9.15 -4.16
N GLU A 20 -0.93 9.55 -3.69
CA GLU A 20 -0.51 10.94 -3.63
C GLU A 20 0.71 11.15 -4.52
N LEU A 21 0.68 12.22 -5.31
CA LEU A 21 1.85 12.69 -6.05
C LEU A 21 2.73 13.49 -5.09
N LEU A 22 4.01 13.16 -5.02
CA LEU A 22 4.99 13.89 -4.23
C LEU A 22 5.64 14.97 -5.10
N SER A 23 6.00 16.11 -4.51
CA SER A 23 6.62 17.24 -5.21
C SER A 23 7.93 16.89 -5.94
N GLY A 24 8.57 15.77 -5.59
CA GLY A 24 9.77 15.25 -6.25
C GLY A 24 9.52 14.30 -7.42
N GLY A 25 8.28 14.18 -7.90
CA GLY A 25 7.92 13.33 -9.05
C GLY A 25 7.64 11.86 -8.72
N GLY A 26 7.79 11.44 -7.46
CA GLY A 26 7.41 10.10 -6.97
C GLY A 26 5.95 10.00 -6.56
N PHE A 27 5.48 8.79 -6.30
CA PHE A 27 4.14 8.53 -5.77
C PHE A 27 4.20 7.88 -4.39
N ARG A 28 3.37 8.37 -3.46
CA ARG A 28 3.06 7.67 -2.22
C ARG A 28 1.75 6.92 -2.40
N LYS A 29 1.79 5.59 -2.27
CA LYS A 29 0.63 4.71 -2.32
C LYS A 29 0.34 4.19 -0.93
N THR A 30 -0.84 4.46 -0.40
CA THR A 30 -1.29 3.94 0.90
C THR A 30 -2.17 2.71 0.65
N TYR A 31 -1.83 1.61 1.30
CA TYR A 31 -2.54 0.34 1.21
C TYR A 31 -3.21 -0.01 2.54
N ARG A 32 -4.33 -0.71 2.46
CA ARG A 32 -5.06 -1.28 3.58
C ARG A 32 -5.27 -2.77 3.36
N CYS A 33 -4.93 -3.58 4.34
CA CYS A 33 -5.25 -5.01 4.33
C CYS A 33 -6.67 -5.23 4.88
N PRO A 34 -7.60 -5.82 4.13
CA PRO A 34 -8.94 -6.14 4.60
C PRO A 34 -8.95 -7.24 5.68
N ARG A 35 -7.93 -8.11 5.73
CA ARG A 35 -7.86 -9.23 6.69
C ARG A 35 -7.50 -8.80 8.11
N CYS A 36 -6.47 -7.96 8.25
CA CYS A 36 -5.96 -7.54 9.56
C CYS A 36 -6.14 -6.04 9.82
N SER A 37 -6.84 -5.32 8.93
CA SER A 37 -7.05 -3.87 8.97
C SER A 37 -5.77 -3.03 9.06
N LYS A 38 -4.60 -3.60 8.78
CA LYS A 38 -3.33 -2.86 8.77
C LYS A 38 -3.33 -1.88 7.60
N ILE A 39 -2.89 -0.65 7.88
CA ILE A 39 -2.66 0.39 6.88
C ILE A 39 -1.16 0.69 6.84
N TRP A 40 -0.60 0.85 5.64
CA TRP A 40 0.81 1.21 5.43
C TRP A 40 0.99 1.97 4.12
N ASP A 41 2.11 2.69 4.02
CA ASP A 41 2.49 3.45 2.84
C ASP A 41 3.65 2.79 2.11
N VAL A 42 3.64 2.85 0.79
CA VAL A 42 4.72 2.44 -0.10
C VAL A 42 5.08 3.66 -0.95
N ARG A 43 6.37 3.97 -1.02
CA ARG A 43 6.90 5.01 -1.91
C ARG A 43 7.39 4.33 -3.19
N GLU A 44 6.94 4.85 -4.32
CA GLU A 44 7.36 4.47 -5.68
C GLU A 44 8.04 5.66 -6.36
#